data_AF-A0AAE3VXX7-F1
#
_entry.id   AF-A0AAE3VXX7-F1
#
_cell.length_a   1.000
_cell.length_b   1.000
_cell.length_c   1.000
_cell.angle_alpha   90.00
_cell.angle_beta   90.00
_cell.angle_gamma   90.00
#
_symmetry.space_group_name_H-M   'P 1'
#
loop_
_entity.id
_entity.type
_entity.pdbx_description
1 polymer ?
#
loop_
_entity_poly.entity_id
_entity_poly.type
_entity_poly.pdbx_seq_one_letter_code
_entity_poly.pdbx_strand_id
1 'polypeptide(L)'
;MIRGAVFFDVDGTLVPHTSSGQHLADFLGHAAAVREAEAGYAAGTLTNEQVCDLDGRGWASRTPTEVCGFLASLPLLDGIAETVGWCRRHRLAPPLATIAWDAVGAYLCDRFGFDR
;
A
#
# COMPACT_ATOMS: atom_id res chain seq x y z
N MET A 1 18.96 21.20 -7.45
CA MET A 1 19.69 20.28 -6.56
C MET A 1 18.77 19.85 -5.43
N ILE A 2 18.57 18.54 -5.26
CA ILE A 2 17.80 17.93 -4.16
C ILE A 2 18.55 18.12 -2.85
N ARG A 3 17.83 18.34 -1.74
CA ARG A 3 18.36 18.62 -0.40
C ARG A 3 18.24 17.44 0.58
N GLY A 4 17.42 16.46 0.24
CA GLY A 4 17.13 15.30 1.08
C GLY A 4 15.95 14.50 0.52
N ALA A 5 15.53 13.48 1.27
CA ALA A 5 14.37 12.66 0.94
C ALA A 5 13.43 12.51 2.15
N VAL A 6 12.15 12.34 1.89
CA VAL A 6 11.12 12.00 2.88
C VAL A 6 10.44 10.73 2.37
N PHE A 7 10.63 9.63 3.07
CA PHE A 7 10.08 8.33 2.68
C PHE A 7 8.66 8.18 3.22
N PHE A 8 7.76 7.73 2.36
CA PHE A 8 6.35 7.52 2.70
C PHE A 8 6.03 6.03 2.64
N ASP A 9 5.60 5.48 3.77
CA ASP A 9 4.97 4.15 3.82
C ASP A 9 3.49 4.24 3.42
N VAL A 10 2.87 3.10 3.09
CA VAL A 10 1.46 3.02 2.67
C VAL A 10 0.56 2.58 3.82
N ASP A 11 0.73 1.35 4.30
CA ASP A 11 -0.22 0.71 5.21
C ASP A 11 -0.06 1.23 6.63
N GLY A 12 -1.14 1.76 7.23
CA GLY A 12 -1.07 2.46 8.51
C GLY A 12 -0.48 3.88 8.44
N THR A 13 -0.04 4.33 7.25
CA THR A 13 0.45 5.70 7.01
C THR A 13 -0.44 6.47 6.04
N LEU A 14 -0.42 6.14 4.74
CA LEU A 14 -1.28 6.74 3.73
C LEU A 14 -2.68 6.11 3.70
N VAL A 15 -2.81 4.88 4.19
CA VAL A 15 -4.08 4.16 4.40
C VAL A 15 -4.25 4.00 5.92
N PRO A 16 -4.80 5.02 6.62
CA PRO A 16 -4.91 4.97 8.07
C PRO A 16 -5.97 3.94 8.51
N HIS A 17 -5.76 3.35 9.68
CA HIS A 17 -6.69 2.41 10.35
C HIS A 17 -6.87 1.04 9.70
N THR A 18 -6.31 0.80 8.51
CA THR A 18 -6.33 -0.50 7.83
C THR A 18 -5.06 -0.69 6.98
N SER A 19 -5.01 -1.75 6.18
CA SER A 19 -3.99 -1.97 5.15
C SER A 19 -4.65 -1.99 3.77
N SER A 20 -3.89 -1.61 2.75
CA SER A 20 -4.25 -1.75 1.35
C SER A 20 -4.52 -3.22 0.99
N GLY A 21 -3.75 -4.15 1.56
CA GLY A 21 -3.98 -5.59 1.44
C GLY A 21 -5.36 -6.01 1.99
N GLN A 22 -5.69 -5.59 3.21
CA GLN A 22 -6.98 -5.90 3.84
C GLN A 22 -8.16 -5.31 3.06
N HIS A 23 -8.05 -4.07 2.60
CA HIS A 23 -9.07 -3.42 1.76
C HIS A 23 -9.31 -4.19 0.47
N LEU A 24 -8.24 -4.59 -0.22
CA LEU A 24 -8.34 -5.36 -1.47
C LEU A 24 -8.88 -6.77 -1.22
N ALA A 25 -8.51 -7.40 -0.10
CA ALA A 25 -9.03 -8.70 0.29
C ALA A 25 -10.54 -8.70 0.56
N ASP A 26 -11.11 -7.58 1.01
CA ASP A 26 -12.57 -7.41 1.12
C ASP A 26 -13.24 -7.44 -0.26
N PHE A 27 -12.70 -6.71 -1.25
CA PHE A 27 -13.22 -6.75 -2.64
C PHE A 27 -13.06 -8.12 -3.30
N LEU A 28 -11.97 -8.80 -2.98
CA LEU A 28 -11.62 -10.09 -3.55
C LEU A 28 -12.25 -11.28 -2.78
N GLY A 29 -13.00 -11.02 -1.70
CA GLY A 29 -13.76 -12.02 -0.96
C GLY A 29 -12.92 -12.96 -0.08
N HIS A 30 -11.70 -12.58 0.29
CA HIS A 30 -10.79 -13.40 1.12
C HIS A 30 -10.24 -12.64 2.35
N ALA A 31 -10.87 -11.53 2.72
CA ALA A 31 -10.53 -10.70 3.88
C ALA A 31 -10.32 -11.46 5.20
N ALA A 32 -11.08 -12.52 5.47
CA ALA A 32 -10.91 -13.29 6.70
C ALA A 32 -9.55 -14.00 6.75
N ALA A 33 -9.07 -14.53 5.62
CA ALA A 33 -7.78 -15.19 5.53
C ALA A 33 -6.63 -14.20 5.73
N VAL A 34 -6.75 -12.99 5.18
CA VAL A 34 -5.75 -11.92 5.37
C VAL A 34 -5.70 -11.47 6.83
N ARG A 35 -6.85 -11.24 7.48
CA ARG A 35 -6.89 -10.92 8.92
C ARG A 35 -6.24 -11.99 9.79
N GLU A 36 -6.48 -13.26 9.49
CA GLU A 36 -5.86 -14.37 10.22
C GLU A 36 -4.33 -14.39 10.03
N ALA A 37 -3.86 -14.17 8.80
CA ALA A 37 -2.44 -14.09 8.50
C ALA A 37 -1.76 -12.88 9.19
N GLU A 38 -2.36 -11.69 9.10
CA GLU A 38 -1.88 -10.48 9.77
C GLU A 38 -1.85 -10.66 11.30
N ALA A 39 -2.88 -11.29 11.88
CA ALA A 39 -2.90 -11.61 13.31
C ALA A 39 -1.79 -12.59 13.71
N GLY A 40 -1.49 -13.58 12.87
CA GLY A 40 -0.37 -14.51 13.08
C GLY A 40 0.98 -13.80 13.03
N TYR A 41 1.18 -12.87 12.11
CA TYR A 41 2.38 -12.04 12.07
C TYR A 41 2.51 -11.14 13.31
N ALA A 42 1.43 -10.47 13.72
CA ALA A 42 1.40 -9.65 14.92
C ALA A 42 1.69 -10.46 16.21
N ALA A 43 1.27 -11.73 16.24
CA ALA A 43 1.55 -12.66 17.33
C ALA A 43 2.96 -13.28 17.27
N GLY A 44 3.73 -13.05 16.19
CA GLY A 44 5.03 -13.65 15.96
C GLY A 44 4.98 -15.15 15.62
N THR A 45 3.82 -15.68 15.23
CA THR A 45 3.64 -17.08 14.84
C THR A 45 3.78 -17.32 13.35
N LEU A 46 3.68 -16.26 12.54
CA LEU A 46 3.98 -16.26 11.11
C LEU A 46 5.09 -15.26 10.78
N THR A 47 5.91 -15.60 9.80
CA THR A 47 6.85 -14.65 9.18
C THR A 47 6.12 -13.76 8.17
N ASN A 48 6.73 -12.62 7.81
CA ASN A 48 6.18 -11.76 6.77
C ASN A 48 6.03 -12.50 5.43
N GLU A 49 7.01 -13.34 5.07
CA GLU A 49 6.97 -14.17 3.86
C GLU A 49 5.74 -15.11 3.85
N GLN A 50 5.46 -15.77 4.98
CA GLN A 50 4.29 -16.64 5.10
C GLN A 50 2.96 -15.86 4.96
N VAL A 51 2.90 -14.64 5.48
CA VAL A 51 1.72 -13.77 5.29
C VAL A 51 1.57 -13.38 3.82
N CYS A 52 2.65 -12.98 3.15
CA CYS A 52 2.63 -12.65 1.74
C CYS A 52 2.17 -13.84 0.88
N ASP A 53 2.58 -15.07 1.20
CA ASP A 53 2.13 -16.28 0.51
C ASP A 53 0.65 -16.61 0.76
N LEU A 54 0.15 -16.32 1.97
CA LEU A 54 -1.26 -16.51 2.32
C LEU A 54 -2.15 -15.48 1.61
N ASP A 55 -1.78 -14.20 1.67
CA ASP A 55 -2.45 -13.12 0.96
C ASP A 55 -2.41 -13.39 -0.56
N GLY A 56 -1.21 -13.66 -1.10
CA GLY A 56 -0.93 -13.94 -2.52
C GLY A 56 -1.86 -14.99 -3.16
N ARG A 57 -2.34 -15.98 -2.40
CA ARG A 57 -3.31 -16.97 -2.89
C ARG A 57 -4.66 -16.37 -3.27
N GLY A 58 -5.09 -15.31 -2.61
CA GLY A 58 -6.30 -14.55 -2.95
C GLY A 58 -6.25 -13.86 -4.31
N TRP A 59 -5.04 -13.70 -4.86
CA TRP A 59 -4.76 -13.01 -6.12
C TRP A 59 -4.66 -13.96 -7.32
N ALA A 60 -4.53 -15.27 -7.10
CA ALA A 60 -4.15 -16.25 -8.13
C ALA A 60 -5.07 -16.29 -9.36
N SER A 61 -6.30 -15.79 -9.25
CA SER A 61 -7.29 -15.73 -10.34
C SER A 61 -7.44 -14.34 -10.98
N ARG A 62 -6.60 -13.37 -10.61
CA ARG A 62 -6.74 -11.94 -10.95
C ARG A 62 -5.51 -11.40 -11.65
N THR A 63 -5.73 -10.40 -12.49
CA THR A 63 -4.68 -9.61 -13.14
C THR A 63 -4.44 -8.29 -12.40
N PRO A 64 -3.23 -7.70 -12.46
CA PRO A 64 -2.97 -6.38 -11.88
C PRO A 64 -3.93 -5.28 -12.36
N THR A 65 -4.36 -5.33 -13.63
CA THR A 65 -5.31 -4.35 -14.19
C THR A 65 -6.69 -4.43 -13.54
N GLU A 66 -7.21 -5.64 -13.26
CA GLU A 66 -8.49 -5.81 -12.57
C GLU A 66 -8.43 -5.24 -11.15
N VAL A 67 -7.28 -5.41 -10.48
CA VAL A 67 -7.04 -4.90 -9.14
C VAL A 67 -6.98 -3.37 -9.12
N CYS A 68 -6.34 -2.75 -10.11
CA CYS A 68 -6.21 -1.30 -10.18
C CYS A 68 -7.57 -0.58 -10.14
N GLY A 69 -8.62 -1.20 -10.68
CA GLY A 69 -9.99 -0.68 -10.60
C GLY A 69 -10.50 -0.53 -9.15
N PHE A 70 -10.06 -1.39 -8.24
CA PHE A 70 -10.43 -1.34 -6.82
C PHE A 70 -9.61 -0.31 -6.03
N LEU A 71 -8.41 0.05 -6.50
CA LEU A 71 -7.55 1.02 -5.80
C LEU A 71 -8.13 2.44 -5.77
N ALA A 72 -9.10 2.74 -6.64
CA ALA A 72 -9.86 3.98 -6.62
C ALA A 72 -10.59 4.21 -5.27
N SER A 73 -11.01 3.14 -4.60
CA SER A 73 -11.77 3.19 -3.35
C SER A 73 -10.92 3.08 -2.08
N LEU A 74 -9.58 3.06 -2.20
CA LEU A 74 -8.70 3.02 -1.02
C LEU A 74 -9.06 4.14 -0.03
N PRO A 75 -9.14 3.85 1.28
CA PRO A 75 -9.45 4.84 2.30
C PRO A 75 -8.18 5.64 2.61
N LEU A 76 -7.80 6.51 1.69
CA LEU A 76 -6.58 7.29 1.74
C LEU A 76 -6.69 8.46 2.72
N LEU A 77 -5.57 8.82 3.34
CA LEU A 77 -5.43 10.05 4.09
C LEU A 77 -5.63 11.27 3.17
N ASP A 78 -6.23 12.34 3.71
CA ASP A 78 -6.30 13.63 3.03
C ASP A 78 -4.91 14.31 2.96
N GLY A 79 -4.71 15.21 2.00
CA GLY A 79 -3.50 16.04 1.96
C GLY A 79 -2.27 15.40 1.31
N ILE A 80 -2.41 14.22 0.70
CA ILE A 80 -1.27 13.50 0.08
C ILE A 80 -0.64 14.33 -1.05
N ALA A 81 -1.45 14.83 -1.98
CA ALA A 81 -0.97 15.62 -3.11
C ALA A 81 -0.30 16.93 -2.64
N GLU A 82 -0.88 17.57 -1.64
CA GLU A 82 -0.39 18.78 -1.01
C GLU A 82 0.98 18.55 -0.37
N THR A 83 1.14 17.41 0.31
CA THR A 83 2.38 17.00 1.00
C THR A 83 3.48 16.66 0.01
N VAL A 84 3.18 15.87 -1.03
CA VAL A 84 4.12 15.59 -2.14
C VAL A 84 4.54 16.89 -2.84
N GLY A 85 3.58 17.77 -3.12
CA GLY A 85 3.83 19.10 -3.68
C GLY A 85 4.70 19.97 -2.77
N TRP A 86 4.52 19.89 -1.46
CA TRP A 86 5.35 20.57 -0.48
C TRP A 86 6.79 20.03 -0.51
N CYS A 87 7.00 18.71 -0.48
CA CYS A 87 8.33 18.11 -0.59
C CYS A 87 9.08 18.63 -1.83
N ARG A 88 8.42 18.62 -3.00
CA ARG A 88 8.99 19.12 -4.25
C ARG A 88 9.36 20.60 -4.18
N ARG A 89 8.47 21.47 -3.67
CA ARG A 89 8.77 22.91 -3.47
C ARG A 89 9.96 23.13 -2.54
N HIS A 90 10.17 22.25 -1.57
CA HIS A 90 11.27 22.31 -0.62
C HIS A 90 12.53 21.55 -1.08
N ARG A 91 12.55 21.06 -2.33
CA ARG A 91 13.66 20.29 -2.93
C ARG A 91 13.94 18.99 -2.18
N LEU A 92 12.90 18.33 -1.68
CA LEU A 92 12.95 17.00 -1.10
C LEU A 92 12.38 16.00 -2.11
N ALA A 93 13.05 14.86 -2.28
CA ALA A 93 12.50 13.72 -2.99
C ALA A 93 11.44 13.04 -2.10
N PRO A 94 10.22 12.76 -2.60
CA PRO A 94 9.22 12.01 -1.84
C PRO A 94 9.09 10.55 -2.36
N PRO A 95 10.05 9.65 -2.09
CA PRO A 95 9.92 8.25 -2.48
C PRO A 95 8.84 7.53 -1.67
N LEU A 96 8.09 6.67 -2.36
CA LEU A 96 7.21 5.69 -1.71
C LEU A 96 8.05 4.46 -1.33
N ALA A 97 8.05 4.10 -0.05
CA ALA A 97 8.79 2.95 0.46
C ALA A 97 7.84 2.06 1.25
N THR A 98 7.42 0.96 0.63
CA THR A 98 6.40 0.06 1.17
C THR A 98 6.69 -1.39 0.84
N ILE A 99 6.14 -2.28 1.66
CA ILE A 99 6.08 -3.73 1.39
C ILE A 99 4.71 -4.16 0.85
N ALA A 100 3.80 -3.22 0.59
CA ALA A 100 2.54 -3.48 -0.09
C ALA A 100 2.77 -4.03 -1.51
N TRP A 101 1.73 -4.63 -2.09
CA TRP A 101 1.79 -5.14 -3.46
C TRP A 101 2.19 -4.06 -4.47
N ASP A 102 3.02 -4.42 -5.45
CA ASP A 102 3.59 -3.48 -6.43
C ASP A 102 2.53 -2.64 -7.15
N ALA A 103 1.36 -3.22 -7.44
CA ALA A 103 0.23 -2.52 -8.07
C ALA A 103 -0.31 -1.36 -7.20
N VAL A 104 -0.30 -1.52 -5.87
CA VAL A 104 -0.68 -0.46 -4.92
C VAL A 104 0.32 0.68 -5.00
N GLY A 105 1.62 0.36 -4.92
CA GLY A 105 2.69 1.35 -5.00
C GLY A 105 2.68 2.13 -6.32
N ALA A 106 2.61 1.41 -7.45
CA ALA A 106 2.53 2.01 -8.77
C ALA A 106 1.34 2.97 -8.91
N TYR A 107 0.16 2.54 -8.47
CA TYR A 107 -1.04 3.36 -8.49
C TYR A 107 -0.90 4.65 -7.66
N LEU A 108 -0.32 4.58 -6.46
CA LEU A 108 -0.13 5.75 -5.61
C LEU A 108 0.92 6.71 -6.19
N CYS A 109 2.00 6.19 -6.77
CA CYS A 109 2.98 6.98 -7.48
C CYS A 109 2.35 7.72 -8.67
N ASP A 110 1.55 7.04 -9.49
CA ASP A 110 0.88 7.64 -10.63
C ASP A 110 -0.17 8.69 -10.21
N ARG A 111 -0.94 8.39 -9.16
CA ARG A 111 -2.03 9.27 -8.69
C ARG A 111 -1.52 10.54 -8.01
N PHE A 112 -0.45 10.46 -7.22
CA PHE A 112 -0.01 11.55 -6.36
C PHE A 112 1.37 12.11 -6.70
N GLY A 113 2.14 11.43 -7.56
CA GLY A 113 3.48 11.85 -7.97
C GLY A 113 4.57 11.55 -6.95
N PHE A 114 4.48 10.45 -6.19
CA PHE A 114 5.63 9.97 -5.44
C PHE A 114 6.76 9.53 -6.38
N ASP A 115 8.00 9.54 -5.87
CA ASP A 115 9.13 8.91 -6.55
C ASP A 115 9.09 7.40 -6.26
N ARG A 116 9.61 6.60 -7.21
CA ARG A 116 9.68 5.13 -7.10
C ARG A 116 11.12 4.68 -6.94
#